data_AF-A0A953UK62-F1
#
_entry.id   AF-A0A953UK62-F1
#
_cell.length_a   1.000
_cell.length_b   1.000
_cell.length_c   1.000
_cell.angle_alpha   90.00
_cell.angle_beta   90.00
_cell.angle_gamma   90.00
#
_symmetry.space_group_name_H-M   'P 1'
#
loop_
_entity.id
_entity.type
_entity.pdbx_description
1 polymer ?
#
loop_
_entity_poly.entity_id
_entity_poly.type
_entity_poly.pdbx_seq_one_letter_code
_entity_poly.pdbx_strand_id
1 'polypeptide(L)'
;MAYKQVFLSSTPLIKALGEANAHMMWAIALYLEEPDPEALASEGLTDGKGDRKIDFIYLDRDAKRIVFAQGYYAKNTTKNAAPANKASDLNTAAAWLLSGDIALIPKPLGPIIEECRTALAEGEVESIELLYVHNLPESVNVNRELQTAAAHMRKALGDGTPVRVIPRELGSSTIDHLFATQDSHIEVKDEITCPSKAFFSEEGPKWEASVLSVPGTWLHTLFTQYGDALFSANYRGFLGITKRRRINTGIRQSAEAKPSDFWVFNNGITLLREEGDQGWEDYPDRDICYQWRPDYGFDWLR
;
A
#
# COMPACT_ATOMS: atom_id res chain seq x y z
N MET A 1 -8.85 -10.94 15.44
CA MET A 1 -8.48 -10.04 16.56
C MET A 1 -9.03 -8.65 16.25
N ALA A 2 -9.47 -7.85 17.23
CA ALA A 2 -9.92 -6.48 16.94
C ALA A 2 -8.71 -5.60 16.56
N TYR A 3 -8.72 -4.97 15.39
CA TYR A 3 -7.59 -4.18 14.84
C TYR A 3 -7.05 -3.17 15.87
N LYS A 4 -7.94 -2.66 16.73
CA LYS A 4 -7.65 -1.67 17.77
C LYS A 4 -6.54 -2.11 18.72
N GLN A 5 -6.50 -3.39 19.11
CA GLN A 5 -5.46 -3.87 20.04
C GLN A 5 -4.07 -3.85 19.38
N VAL A 6 -4.01 -4.20 18.09
CA VAL A 6 -2.77 -4.18 17.30
C VAL A 6 -2.34 -2.75 17.03
N PHE A 7 -3.26 -1.88 16.63
CA PHE A 7 -3.00 -0.45 16.48
C PHE A 7 -2.42 0.17 17.76
N LEU A 8 -3.03 -0.08 18.93
CA LEU A 8 -2.55 0.46 20.20
C LEU A 8 -1.16 -0.06 20.60
N SER A 9 -0.73 -1.21 20.08
CA SER A 9 0.63 -1.72 20.27
C SER A 9 1.68 -1.04 19.39
N SER A 10 1.26 -0.30 18.34
CA SER A 10 2.10 0.44 17.39
C SER A 10 2.63 1.74 18.01
N THR A 11 3.37 1.59 19.11
CA THR A 11 3.88 2.69 19.94
C THR A 11 4.76 3.68 19.18
N PRO A 12 5.65 3.26 18.24
CA PRO A 12 6.46 4.19 17.44
C PRO A 12 5.61 5.17 16.61
N LEU A 13 4.65 4.64 15.83
CA LEU A 13 3.76 5.43 14.98
C LEU A 13 2.91 6.41 15.80
N ILE A 14 2.33 5.94 16.91
CA ILE A 14 1.53 6.78 17.82
C ILE A 14 2.39 7.90 18.43
N LYS A 15 3.64 7.61 18.77
CA LYS A 15 4.56 8.61 19.32
C LYS A 15 4.97 9.65 18.27
N ALA A 16 5.13 9.24 17.01
CA ALA A 16 5.52 10.13 15.91
C ALA A 16 4.39 11.08 15.49
N LEU A 17 3.17 10.56 15.31
CA LEU A 17 2.07 11.31 14.68
C LEU A 17 0.98 11.75 15.67
N GLY A 18 0.98 11.22 16.89
CA GLY A 18 -0.16 11.31 17.81
C GLY A 18 -1.27 10.33 17.45
N GLU A 19 -2.04 9.92 18.46
CA GLU A 19 -3.00 8.79 18.34
C GLU A 19 -4.03 8.96 17.21
N ALA A 20 -4.55 10.17 16.99
CA ALA A 20 -5.56 10.43 15.97
C ALA A 20 -5.01 10.30 14.54
N ASN A 21 -3.87 10.95 14.27
CA ASN A 21 -3.25 10.89 12.94
C ASN A 21 -2.64 9.50 12.70
N ALA A 22 -2.06 8.87 13.72
CA ALA A 22 -1.58 7.50 13.64
C ALA A 22 -2.70 6.53 13.28
N HIS A 23 -3.89 6.64 13.89
CA HIS A 23 -5.03 5.78 13.56
C HIS A 23 -5.48 5.98 12.11
N MET A 24 -5.57 7.23 11.66
CA MET A 24 -5.94 7.55 10.29
C MET A 24 -4.93 6.99 9.28
N MET A 25 -3.64 7.24 9.49
CA MET A 25 -2.57 6.78 8.60
C MET A 25 -2.48 5.26 8.57
N TRP A 26 -2.64 4.60 9.72
CA TRP A 26 -2.67 3.15 9.78
C TRP A 26 -3.85 2.58 8.98
N ALA A 27 -5.06 3.10 9.15
CA ALA A 27 -6.23 2.63 8.42
C ALA A 27 -6.17 2.92 6.91
N ILE A 28 -5.60 4.06 6.50
CA ILE A 28 -5.38 4.37 5.09
C ILE A 28 -4.29 3.47 4.50
N ALA A 29 -3.20 3.22 5.23
CA ALA A 29 -2.16 2.29 4.81
C ALA A 29 -2.72 0.87 4.60
N LEU A 30 -3.60 0.39 5.50
CA LEU A 30 -4.32 -0.86 5.29
C LEU A 30 -5.12 -0.86 3.98
N TYR A 31 -5.84 0.23 3.73
CA TYR A 31 -6.73 0.37 2.59
C TYR A 31 -5.98 0.52 1.26
N LEU A 32 -4.83 1.20 1.27
CA LEU A 32 -3.97 1.39 0.11
C LEU A 32 -2.99 0.23 -0.09
N GLU A 33 -2.95 -0.72 0.84
CA GLU A 33 -1.98 -1.83 0.84
C GLU A 33 -0.52 -1.32 0.90
N GLU A 34 -0.30 -0.23 1.64
CA GLU A 34 1.03 0.35 1.86
C GLU A 34 1.65 -0.15 3.17
N PRO A 35 2.87 -0.73 3.13
CA PRO A 35 3.49 -1.34 4.30
C PRO A 35 4.08 -0.32 5.30
N ASP A 36 4.35 0.90 4.84
CA ASP A 36 4.98 1.95 5.65
C ASP A 36 4.03 3.14 5.88
N PRO A 37 3.27 3.14 6.99
CA PRO A 37 2.37 4.25 7.32
C PRO A 37 3.11 5.55 7.69
N GLU A 38 4.40 5.50 8.06
CA GLU A 38 5.20 6.71 8.37
C GLU A 38 5.65 7.41 7.09
N ALA A 39 6.08 6.64 6.09
CA ALA A 39 6.36 7.15 4.75
C ALA A 39 5.10 7.76 4.12
N LEU A 40 3.97 7.04 4.17
CA LEU A 40 2.69 7.52 3.66
C LEU A 40 2.25 8.82 4.35
N ALA A 41 2.45 8.92 5.67
CA ALA A 41 2.17 10.15 6.40
C ALA A 41 3.07 11.30 5.94
N SER A 42 4.35 11.05 5.69
CA SER A 42 5.28 12.08 5.23
C SER A 42 4.94 12.62 3.84
N GLU A 43 4.30 11.83 3.00
CA GLU A 43 3.89 12.21 1.65
C GLU A 43 2.57 12.98 1.61
N GLY A 44 1.61 12.60 2.45
CA GLY A 44 0.22 13.07 2.29
C GLY A 44 -0.46 13.62 3.52
N LEU A 45 0.07 13.43 4.74
CA LEU A 45 -0.55 13.93 5.97
C LEU A 45 -0.40 15.44 6.07
N THR A 46 -1.48 16.10 6.47
CA THR A 46 -1.49 17.55 6.68
C THR A 46 -1.79 17.82 8.15
N ASP A 47 -0.85 18.45 8.85
CA ASP A 47 -1.01 18.79 10.26
C ASP A 47 -1.06 20.31 10.43
N GLY A 48 -2.26 20.86 10.65
CA GLY A 48 -2.42 22.31 10.74
C GLY A 48 -3.84 22.83 10.99
N LYS A 49 -3.95 23.86 11.83
CA LYS A 49 -5.12 24.75 11.82
C LYS A 49 -5.11 25.56 10.52
N GLY A 50 -5.80 25.08 9.49
CA GLY A 50 -5.88 25.77 8.20
C GLY A 50 -6.01 24.87 6.99
N ASP A 51 -5.92 23.55 7.16
CA ASP A 51 -5.80 22.55 6.08
C ASP A 51 -7.07 22.34 5.25
N ARG A 52 -7.99 23.30 5.27
CA ARG A 52 -9.16 23.37 4.37
C ARG A 52 -10.02 22.10 4.36
N LYS A 53 -9.98 21.30 5.44
CA LYS A 53 -10.68 20.02 5.62
C LYS A 53 -10.10 18.85 4.81
N ILE A 54 -8.86 18.97 4.38
CA ILE A 54 -8.05 17.87 3.87
C ILE A 54 -7.14 17.52 5.02
N ASP A 55 -7.31 16.36 5.66
CA ASP A 55 -6.37 15.88 6.69
C ASP A 55 -5.28 14.99 6.06
N PHE A 56 -5.56 14.44 4.87
CA PHE A 56 -4.63 13.65 4.07
C PHE A 56 -4.96 13.78 2.58
N ILE A 57 -3.95 13.85 1.72
CA ILE A 57 -4.10 13.75 0.26
C ILE A 57 -2.91 13.03 -0.37
N TYR A 58 -3.19 12.16 -1.34
CA TYR A 58 -2.20 11.34 -2.01
C TYR A 58 -2.57 11.11 -3.47
N LEU A 59 -1.58 11.25 -4.37
CA LEU A 59 -1.70 10.93 -5.79
C LEU A 59 -1.01 9.59 -6.06
N ASP A 60 -1.82 8.54 -6.17
CA ASP A 60 -1.36 7.19 -6.51
C ASP A 60 -1.31 7.07 -8.04
N ARG A 61 -0.13 7.28 -8.60
CA ARG A 61 0.11 7.24 -10.06
C ARG A 61 0.03 5.81 -10.61
N ASP A 62 0.31 4.80 -9.79
CA ASP A 62 0.27 3.40 -10.20
C ASP A 62 -1.16 2.88 -10.35
N ALA A 63 -2.02 3.21 -9.39
CA ALA A 63 -3.46 2.92 -9.46
C ALA A 63 -4.26 4.00 -10.17
N LYS A 64 -3.62 5.09 -10.64
CA LYS A 64 -4.23 6.23 -11.33
C LYS A 64 -5.39 6.83 -10.53
N ARG A 65 -5.18 7.06 -9.24
CA ARG A 65 -6.21 7.61 -8.36
C ARG A 65 -5.69 8.73 -7.49
N ILE A 66 -6.57 9.66 -7.18
CA ILE A 66 -6.36 10.64 -6.11
C ILE A 66 -7.13 10.15 -4.88
N VAL A 67 -6.48 10.12 -3.73
CA VAL A 67 -7.10 9.77 -2.46
C VAL A 67 -7.00 10.98 -1.55
N PHE A 68 -8.11 11.44 -0.98
CA PHE A 68 -8.07 12.40 0.11
C PHE A 68 -9.00 12.01 1.24
N ALA A 69 -8.60 12.35 2.46
CA ALA A 69 -9.27 11.90 3.65
C ALA A 69 -9.52 13.00 4.68
N GLN A 70 -10.56 12.77 5.48
CA GLN A 70 -10.81 13.45 6.75
C GLN A 70 -10.79 12.41 7.86
N GLY A 71 -10.12 12.71 8.98
CA GLY A 71 -10.01 11.86 10.15
C GLY A 71 -10.90 12.28 11.31
N TYR A 72 -11.37 11.31 12.07
CA TYR A 72 -11.97 11.52 13.40
C TYR A 72 -11.64 10.36 14.35
N TYR A 73 -10.90 10.66 15.42
CA TYR A 73 -10.62 9.68 16.46
C TYR A 73 -11.43 9.96 17.73
N ALA A 74 -12.34 9.06 18.08
CA ALA A 74 -13.16 9.16 19.27
C ALA A 74 -12.42 8.62 20.51
N LYS A 75 -12.19 9.48 21.49
CA LYS A 75 -11.74 9.04 22.83
C LYS A 75 -12.79 8.25 23.59
N ASN A 76 -14.07 8.60 23.38
CA ASN A 76 -15.19 7.85 23.93
C ASN A 76 -15.73 6.87 22.88
N THR A 77 -15.38 5.60 23.03
CA THR A 77 -15.74 4.50 22.12
C THR A 77 -17.16 3.96 22.35
N THR A 78 -17.89 4.45 23.35
CA THR A 78 -19.31 4.09 23.58
C THR A 78 -20.27 4.80 22.62
N LYS A 79 -19.76 5.70 21.77
CA LYS A 79 -20.54 6.33 20.71
C LYS A 79 -20.88 5.31 19.62
N ASN A 80 -22.10 5.39 19.11
CA ASN A 80 -22.59 4.47 18.08
C ASN A 80 -22.27 4.93 16.64
N ALA A 81 -21.76 6.15 16.46
CA ALA A 81 -21.43 6.70 15.15
C ALA A 81 -20.45 7.89 15.28
N ALA A 82 -19.67 8.11 14.21
CA ALA A 82 -18.87 9.31 14.07
C ALA A 82 -19.72 10.54 13.66
N PRO A 83 -19.25 11.77 13.90
CA PRO A 83 -19.97 12.97 13.50
C PRO A 83 -20.13 13.04 11.97
N ALA A 84 -21.38 13.07 11.48
CA ALA A 84 -21.65 13.10 10.04
C ALA A 84 -21.18 14.41 9.37
N ASN A 85 -21.09 15.52 10.11
CA ASN A 85 -20.57 16.79 9.60
C ASN A 85 -19.09 16.72 9.19
N LYS A 86 -18.33 15.73 9.69
CA LYS A 86 -16.95 15.49 9.27
C LYS A 86 -16.88 14.75 7.93
N ALA A 87 -17.88 13.95 7.59
CA ALA A 87 -18.02 13.43 6.23
C ALA A 87 -18.41 14.55 5.25
N SER A 88 -19.28 15.46 5.65
CA SER A 88 -19.67 16.59 4.79
C SER A 88 -18.54 17.61 4.59
N ASP A 89 -17.60 17.72 5.53
CA ASP A 89 -16.36 18.50 5.40
C ASP A 89 -15.56 18.12 4.13
N LEU A 90 -15.67 16.87 3.63
CA LEU A 90 -15.03 16.43 2.38
C LEU A 90 -15.57 17.14 1.12
N ASN A 91 -16.76 17.76 1.17
CA ASN A 91 -17.19 18.68 0.10
C ASN A 91 -16.26 19.89 -0.01
N THR A 92 -15.85 20.41 1.14
CA THR A 92 -14.94 21.55 1.21
C THR A 92 -13.58 21.15 0.65
N ALA A 93 -13.06 19.99 1.07
CA ALA A 93 -11.85 19.41 0.53
C ALA A 93 -11.90 19.26 -1.00
N ALA A 94 -12.97 18.66 -1.53
CA ALA A 94 -13.16 18.48 -2.97
C ALA A 94 -13.17 19.82 -3.73
N ALA A 95 -13.84 20.84 -3.19
CA ALA A 95 -13.85 22.17 -3.79
C ALA A 95 -12.45 22.79 -3.83
N TRP A 96 -11.66 22.66 -2.76
CA TRP A 96 -10.27 23.13 -2.72
C TRP A 96 -9.36 22.36 -3.68
N LEU A 97 -9.54 21.04 -3.80
CA LEU A 97 -8.80 20.23 -4.77
C LEU A 97 -9.08 20.67 -6.21
N LEU A 98 -10.35 20.88 -6.58
CA LEU A 98 -10.72 21.16 -7.97
C LEU A 98 -10.59 22.63 -8.39
N SER A 99 -10.89 23.55 -7.48
CA SER A 99 -11.16 24.96 -7.86
C SER A 99 -10.61 26.00 -6.88
N GLY A 100 -10.10 25.58 -5.73
CA GLY A 100 -9.52 26.48 -4.73
C GLY A 100 -8.34 27.30 -5.27
N ASP A 101 -8.21 28.52 -4.81
CA ASP A 101 -7.01 29.32 -5.09
C ASP A 101 -5.81 28.72 -4.35
N ILE A 102 -4.79 28.30 -5.11
CA ILE A 102 -3.58 27.68 -4.58
C ILE A 102 -2.83 28.65 -3.66
N ALA A 103 -2.92 29.96 -3.89
CA ALA A 103 -2.30 30.95 -3.03
C ALA A 103 -2.91 30.99 -1.60
N LEU A 104 -4.13 30.47 -1.44
CA LEU A 104 -4.85 30.41 -0.16
C LEU A 104 -4.78 29.02 0.51
N ILE A 105 -4.10 28.06 -0.13
CA ILE A 105 -3.84 26.73 0.39
C ILE A 105 -2.55 26.77 1.22
N PRO A 106 -2.50 26.08 2.38
CA PRO A 106 -1.26 25.98 3.16
C PRO A 106 -0.09 25.49 2.31
N LYS A 107 1.10 26.05 2.54
CA LYS A 107 2.32 25.74 1.75
C LYS A 107 2.62 24.24 1.60
N PRO A 108 2.41 23.38 2.61
CA PRO A 108 2.63 21.94 2.45
C PRO A 108 1.66 21.29 1.44
N LEU A 109 0.43 21.80 1.34
CA LEU A 109 -0.64 21.24 0.53
C LEU A 109 -0.65 21.74 -0.93
N GLY A 110 -0.16 22.95 -1.17
CA GLY A 110 -0.19 23.60 -2.48
C GLY A 110 0.41 22.73 -3.60
N PRO A 111 1.67 22.25 -3.46
CA PRO A 111 2.31 21.44 -4.48
C PRO A 111 1.57 20.14 -4.81
N ILE A 112 1.05 19.44 -3.80
CA ILE A 112 0.32 18.17 -3.99
C ILE A 112 -0.99 18.42 -4.75
N ILE A 113 -1.70 19.50 -4.42
CA ILE A 113 -2.94 19.88 -5.12
C ILE A 113 -2.66 20.31 -6.57
N GLU A 114 -1.57 21.05 -6.82
CA GLU A 114 -1.13 21.40 -8.18
C GLU A 114 -0.83 20.15 -9.01
N GLU A 115 -0.13 19.18 -8.42
CA GLU A 115 0.19 17.92 -9.07
C GLU A 115 -1.07 17.11 -9.39
N CYS A 116 -2.00 17.01 -8.43
CA CYS A 116 -3.29 16.35 -8.64
C CYS A 116 -4.10 17.01 -9.77
N ARG A 117 -4.13 18.34 -9.84
CA ARG A 117 -4.82 19.08 -10.90
C ARG A 117 -4.19 18.85 -12.27
N THR A 118 -2.87 18.82 -12.33
CA THR A 118 -2.12 18.53 -13.55
C THR A 118 -2.44 17.12 -14.04
N ALA A 119 -2.37 16.11 -13.16
CA ALA A 119 -2.69 14.73 -13.48
C ALA A 119 -4.16 14.55 -13.94
N LEU A 120 -5.10 15.31 -13.37
CA LEU A 120 -6.49 15.35 -13.85
C LEU A 120 -6.61 15.95 -15.25
N ALA A 121 -5.93 17.07 -15.51
CA ALA A 121 -5.96 17.76 -16.80
C ALA A 121 -5.31 16.92 -17.92
N GLU A 122 -4.27 16.15 -17.59
CA GLU A 122 -3.55 15.27 -18.50
C GLU A 122 -4.24 13.90 -18.69
N GLY A 123 -5.33 13.63 -17.96
CA GLY A 123 -6.08 12.38 -18.06
C GLY A 123 -5.35 11.17 -17.46
N GLU A 124 -4.44 11.40 -16.53
CA GLU A 124 -3.67 10.36 -15.84
C GLU A 124 -4.47 9.69 -14.71
N VAL A 125 -5.55 10.32 -14.26
CA VAL A 125 -6.40 9.87 -13.14
C VAL A 125 -7.68 9.21 -13.67
N GLU A 126 -7.96 7.99 -13.21
CA GLU A 126 -9.18 7.23 -13.53
C GLU A 126 -10.21 7.29 -12.39
N SER A 127 -9.79 7.59 -11.15
CA SER A 127 -10.70 7.74 -10.02
C SER A 127 -10.22 8.71 -8.94
N ILE A 128 -11.18 9.27 -8.21
CA ILE A 128 -10.94 10.08 -7.02
C ILE A 128 -11.71 9.47 -5.85
N GLU A 129 -11.03 9.24 -4.74
CA GLU A 129 -11.57 8.56 -3.57
C GLU A 129 -11.67 9.50 -2.36
N LEU A 130 -12.86 9.55 -1.77
CA LEU A 130 -13.19 10.39 -0.62
C LEU A 130 -13.28 9.48 0.61
N LEU A 131 -12.27 9.55 1.48
CA LEU A 131 -12.21 8.70 2.67
C LEU A 131 -12.61 9.47 3.92
N TYR A 132 -13.54 8.95 4.70
CA TYR A 132 -13.75 9.41 6.07
C TYR A 132 -13.37 8.29 7.04
N VAL A 133 -12.34 8.56 7.86
CA VAL A 133 -11.67 7.53 8.68
C VAL A 133 -11.95 7.76 10.16
N HIS A 134 -12.45 6.74 10.85
CA HIS A 134 -12.74 6.81 12.28
C HIS A 134 -12.75 5.47 13.00
N ASN A 135 -12.72 5.51 14.34
CA ASN A 135 -12.66 4.31 15.20
C ASN A 135 -14.03 3.86 15.78
N LEU A 136 -15.14 4.38 15.26
CA LEU A 136 -16.52 4.04 15.65
C LEU A 136 -17.25 3.21 14.57
N PRO A 137 -18.40 2.57 14.88
CA PRO A 137 -19.22 1.89 13.89
C PRO A 137 -19.68 2.83 12.77
N GLU A 138 -19.78 2.28 11.57
CA GLU A 138 -20.29 2.97 10.39
C GLU A 138 -21.77 3.32 10.54
N SER A 139 -22.21 4.41 9.92
CA SER A 139 -23.59 4.87 10.05
C SER A 139 -24.23 5.34 8.75
N VAL A 140 -25.54 5.14 8.64
CA VAL A 140 -26.34 5.62 7.48
C VAL A 140 -26.22 7.13 7.28
N ASN A 141 -26.06 7.89 8.37
CA ASN A 141 -25.94 9.35 8.30
C ASN A 141 -24.62 9.77 7.67
N VAL A 142 -23.50 9.18 8.11
CA VAL A 142 -22.18 9.42 7.52
C VAL A 142 -22.16 9.00 6.05
N ASN A 143 -22.68 7.81 5.74
CA ASN A 143 -22.77 7.33 4.37
C ASN A 143 -23.54 8.31 3.46
N ARG A 144 -24.68 8.85 3.92
CA ARG A 144 -25.47 9.83 3.16
C ARG A 144 -24.69 11.11 2.87
N GLU A 145 -23.95 11.64 3.85
CA GLU A 145 -23.11 12.82 3.66
C GLU A 145 -21.98 12.55 2.66
N LEU A 146 -21.32 11.39 2.76
CA LEU A 146 -20.28 10.98 1.82
C LEU A 146 -20.81 10.81 0.38
N GLN A 147 -21.97 10.19 0.21
CA GLN A 147 -22.60 10.05 -1.11
C GLN A 147 -22.97 11.41 -1.70
N THR A 148 -23.45 12.33 -0.87
CA THR A 148 -23.74 13.71 -1.25
C THR A 148 -22.46 14.41 -1.71
N ALA A 149 -21.36 14.26 -0.96
CA ALA A 149 -20.08 14.84 -1.33
C ALA A 149 -19.53 14.31 -2.67
N ALA A 150 -19.60 12.99 -2.85
CA ALA A 150 -19.21 12.38 -4.12
C ALA A 150 -20.08 12.85 -5.29
N ALA A 151 -21.40 12.99 -5.10
CA ALA A 151 -22.29 13.49 -6.14
C ALA A 151 -21.99 14.94 -6.54
N HIS A 152 -21.72 15.81 -5.56
CA HIS A 152 -21.30 17.20 -5.84
C HIS A 152 -19.99 17.24 -6.61
N MET A 153 -19.00 16.43 -6.23
CA MET A 153 -17.72 16.37 -6.94
C MET A 153 -17.86 15.86 -8.37
N ARG A 154 -18.66 14.82 -8.62
CA ARG A 154 -18.93 14.33 -9.99
C ARG A 154 -19.51 15.44 -10.86
N LYS A 155 -20.47 16.20 -10.33
CA LYS A 155 -21.07 17.33 -11.05
C LYS A 155 -20.04 18.43 -11.33
N ALA A 156 -19.14 18.70 -10.40
CA ALA A 156 -18.08 19.70 -10.57
C ALA A 156 -17.03 19.28 -11.61
N LEU A 157 -16.73 17.98 -11.73
CA LEU A 157 -15.86 17.43 -12.78
C LEU A 157 -16.51 17.43 -14.17
N GLY A 158 -17.86 17.49 -14.22
CA GLY A 158 -18.66 17.53 -15.45
C GLY A 158 -19.17 16.16 -15.88
N ASP A 159 -20.41 16.10 -16.39
CA ASP A 159 -21.14 14.86 -16.68
C ASP A 159 -20.49 13.95 -17.75
N GLY A 160 -19.50 14.45 -18.50
CA GLY A 160 -18.74 13.70 -19.51
C GLY A 160 -17.36 13.22 -19.04
N THR A 161 -16.98 13.49 -17.79
CA THR A 161 -15.67 13.07 -17.27
C THR A 161 -15.59 11.54 -17.13
N PRO A 162 -14.49 10.89 -17.57
CA PRO A 162 -14.29 9.46 -17.33
C PRO A 162 -13.89 9.15 -15.87
N VAL A 163 -13.57 10.19 -15.08
CA VAL A 163 -13.07 10.06 -13.71
C VAL A 163 -14.19 9.62 -12.76
N ARG A 164 -14.02 8.46 -12.12
CA ARG A 164 -14.99 7.95 -11.14
C ARG A 164 -14.75 8.58 -9.78
N VAL A 165 -15.79 9.06 -9.11
CA VAL A 165 -15.69 9.51 -7.71
C VAL A 165 -16.24 8.44 -6.78
N ILE A 166 -15.47 8.00 -5.79
CA ILE A 166 -15.78 6.86 -4.91
C ILE A 166 -15.70 7.32 -3.45
N PRO A 167 -16.84 7.45 -2.75
CA PRO A 167 -16.84 7.69 -1.31
C PRO A 167 -16.66 6.39 -0.51
N ARG A 168 -15.89 6.45 0.58
CA ARG A 168 -15.72 5.36 1.54
C ARG A 168 -15.74 5.86 2.98
N GLU A 169 -16.48 5.16 3.82
CA GLU A 169 -16.43 5.28 5.27
C GLU A 169 -15.53 4.17 5.79
N LEU A 170 -14.37 4.51 6.35
CA LEU A 170 -13.49 3.56 7.02
C LEU A 170 -13.77 3.65 8.52
N GLY A 171 -14.88 3.03 8.94
CA GLY A 171 -15.25 2.86 10.34
C GLY A 171 -14.63 1.61 10.95
N SER A 172 -15.00 1.32 12.20
CA SER A 172 -14.38 0.20 12.93
C SER A 172 -14.60 -1.15 12.25
N SER A 173 -15.79 -1.39 11.68
CA SER A 173 -16.11 -2.69 11.09
C SER A 173 -15.35 -2.91 9.77
N THR A 174 -15.22 -1.88 8.96
CA THR A 174 -14.47 -1.89 7.70
C THR A 174 -12.99 -2.04 7.99
N ILE A 175 -12.45 -1.32 8.98
CA ILE A 175 -11.04 -1.44 9.36
C ILE A 175 -10.76 -2.83 9.95
N ASP A 176 -11.65 -3.38 10.80
CA ASP A 176 -11.52 -4.76 11.28
C ASP A 176 -11.52 -5.76 10.12
N HIS A 177 -12.38 -5.57 9.12
CA HIS A 177 -12.40 -6.41 7.92
C HIS A 177 -11.11 -6.27 7.12
N LEU A 178 -10.66 -5.05 6.82
CA LEU A 178 -9.41 -4.78 6.09
C LEU A 178 -8.21 -5.41 6.80
N PHE A 179 -8.16 -5.28 8.13
CA PHE A 179 -7.11 -5.89 8.94
C PHE A 179 -7.18 -7.42 8.91
N ALA A 180 -8.38 -8.01 9.04
CA ALA A 180 -8.56 -9.45 8.95
C ALA A 180 -8.25 -10.01 7.55
N THR A 181 -8.44 -9.23 6.49
CA THR A 181 -8.02 -9.59 5.13
C THR A 181 -6.54 -9.38 4.87
N GLN A 182 -5.89 -8.46 5.60
CA GLN A 182 -4.43 -8.27 5.55
C GLN A 182 -3.66 -9.29 6.37
N ASP A 183 -4.30 -9.89 7.37
CA ASP A 183 -3.87 -11.16 7.96
C ASP A 183 -4.16 -12.29 6.96
N SER A 184 -3.68 -12.09 5.73
CA SER A 184 -3.79 -13.02 4.62
C SER A 184 -2.83 -14.16 4.91
N HIS A 185 -3.42 -15.12 5.60
CA HIS A 185 -3.15 -16.54 5.54
C HIS A 185 -2.12 -16.88 4.47
N ILE A 186 -0.97 -17.44 4.87
CA ILE A 186 -0.17 -18.22 3.93
C ILE A 186 -1.10 -19.35 3.46
N GLU A 187 -1.62 -19.22 2.22
CA GLU A 187 -2.61 -20.15 1.68
C GLU A 187 -1.92 -21.45 1.24
N VAL A 188 -0.67 -21.33 0.79
CA VAL A 188 0.18 -22.47 0.46
C VAL A 188 0.81 -23.00 1.73
N LYS A 189 0.17 -24.02 2.31
CA LYS A 189 0.65 -24.72 3.52
C LYS A 189 1.42 -26.00 3.24
N ASP A 190 1.57 -26.34 1.96
CA ASP A 190 2.32 -27.51 1.55
C ASP A 190 3.82 -27.28 1.84
N GLU A 191 4.50 -28.34 2.29
CA GLU A 191 5.94 -28.30 2.47
C GLU A 191 6.63 -28.24 1.09
N ILE A 192 7.41 -27.20 0.86
CA ILE A 192 8.11 -26.99 -0.41
C ILE A 192 9.60 -27.22 -0.20
N THR A 193 10.12 -28.31 -0.76
CA THR A 193 11.57 -28.53 -0.82
C THR A 193 12.21 -27.60 -1.83
N CYS A 194 13.10 -26.74 -1.36
CA CYS A 194 13.91 -25.89 -2.22
C CYS A 194 15.12 -26.68 -2.78
N PRO A 195 15.39 -26.59 -4.10
CA PRO A 195 16.44 -27.38 -4.74
C PRO A 195 17.86 -26.87 -4.46
N SER A 196 17.98 -25.73 -3.77
CA SER A 196 19.22 -25.00 -3.59
C SER A 196 19.54 -24.80 -2.12
N LYS A 197 20.82 -24.85 -1.80
CA LYS A 197 21.32 -24.58 -0.44
C LYS A 197 21.33 -23.08 -0.17
N ALA A 198 21.17 -22.72 1.10
CA ALA A 198 21.46 -21.38 1.56
C ALA A 198 22.97 -21.10 1.42
N PHE A 199 23.32 -19.94 0.88
CA PHE A 199 24.68 -19.43 0.82
C PHE A 199 25.09 -18.77 2.13
N PHE A 200 24.16 -18.05 2.76
CA PHE A 200 24.33 -17.48 4.09
C PHE A 200 22.97 -17.32 4.77
N SER A 201 23.00 -17.33 6.09
CA SER A 201 21.84 -17.15 6.94
C SER A 201 22.17 -16.12 8.03
N GLU A 202 21.17 -15.33 8.40
CA GLU A 202 21.23 -14.39 9.51
C GLU A 202 20.00 -14.57 10.40
N GLU A 203 20.15 -14.29 11.69
CA GLU A 203 19.08 -14.40 12.66
C GLU A 203 19.06 -13.18 13.60
N GLY A 204 17.87 -12.82 14.03
CA GLY A 204 17.62 -11.84 15.07
C GLY A 204 16.61 -12.37 16.09
N PRO A 205 16.28 -11.60 17.14
CA PRO A 205 15.43 -12.08 18.23
C PRO A 205 14.01 -12.55 17.84
N LYS A 206 13.55 -12.22 16.62
CA LYS A 206 12.20 -12.50 16.11
C LYS A 206 12.17 -12.88 14.63
N TRP A 207 13.32 -13.13 14.00
CA TRP A 207 13.38 -13.41 12.57
C TRP A 207 14.61 -14.25 12.23
N GLU A 208 14.49 -15.03 11.17
CA GLU A 208 15.58 -15.76 10.53
C GLU A 208 15.48 -15.51 9.02
N ALA A 209 16.61 -15.29 8.37
CA ALA A 209 16.69 -15.09 6.93
C ALA A 209 17.78 -15.96 6.33
N SER A 210 17.57 -16.44 5.11
CA SER A 210 18.55 -17.21 4.35
C SER A 210 18.57 -16.75 2.91
N VAL A 211 19.75 -16.67 2.30
CA VAL A 211 19.91 -16.28 0.89
C VAL A 211 20.29 -17.50 0.06
N LEU A 212 19.56 -17.72 -1.03
CA LEU A 212 19.65 -18.90 -1.88
C LEU A 212 19.44 -18.51 -3.35
N SER A 213 20.02 -19.28 -4.27
CA SER A 213 19.86 -19.11 -5.72
C SER A 213 19.13 -20.31 -6.29
N VAL A 214 17.91 -20.10 -6.78
CA VAL A 214 17.03 -21.17 -7.28
C VAL A 214 16.86 -21.10 -8.80
N PRO A 215 16.64 -22.24 -9.48
CA PRO A 215 16.28 -22.23 -10.89
C PRO A 215 14.94 -21.53 -11.14
N GLY A 216 14.86 -20.70 -12.18
CA GLY A 216 13.59 -20.09 -12.60
C GLY A 216 12.49 -21.10 -12.97
N THR A 217 12.89 -22.31 -13.41
CA THR A 217 11.96 -23.42 -13.66
C THR A 217 11.27 -23.94 -12.41
N TRP A 218 11.93 -23.87 -11.25
CA TRP A 218 11.33 -24.23 -9.97
C TRP A 218 10.25 -23.21 -9.58
N LEU A 219 10.54 -21.91 -9.71
CA LEU A 219 9.55 -20.85 -9.50
C LEU A 219 8.35 -20.98 -10.44
N HIS A 220 8.58 -21.28 -11.71
CA HIS A 220 7.52 -21.54 -12.68
C HIS A 220 6.63 -22.74 -12.26
N THR A 221 7.24 -23.80 -11.73
CA THR A 221 6.52 -24.99 -11.25
C THR A 221 5.62 -24.64 -10.08
N LEU A 222 6.14 -23.91 -9.09
CA LEU A 222 5.35 -23.42 -7.97
C LEU A 222 4.18 -22.55 -8.46
N PHE A 223 4.44 -21.61 -9.35
CA PHE A 223 3.38 -20.73 -9.90
C PHE A 223 2.33 -21.51 -10.68
N THR A 224 2.73 -22.53 -11.44
CA THR A 224 1.79 -23.39 -12.17
C THR A 224 0.90 -24.19 -11.21
N GLN A 225 1.44 -24.61 -10.07
CA GLN A 225 0.74 -25.43 -9.08
C GLN A 225 -0.22 -24.61 -8.21
N TYR A 226 0.26 -23.49 -7.68
CA TYR A 226 -0.44 -22.72 -6.64
C TYR A 226 -1.03 -21.40 -7.15
N GLY A 227 -0.56 -20.87 -8.27
CA GLY A 227 -1.05 -19.64 -8.87
C GLY A 227 -1.00 -18.45 -7.89
N ASP A 228 -2.14 -17.76 -7.78
CA ASP A 228 -2.28 -16.55 -6.97
C ASP A 228 -2.07 -16.80 -5.47
N ALA A 229 -2.26 -18.04 -5.00
CA ALA A 229 -2.07 -18.42 -3.59
C ALA A 229 -0.61 -18.23 -3.10
N LEU A 230 0.39 -18.27 -3.99
CA LEU A 230 1.79 -17.96 -3.62
C LEU A 230 1.99 -16.53 -3.14
N PHE A 231 1.08 -15.63 -3.51
CA PHE A 231 1.15 -14.23 -3.18
C PHE A 231 0.19 -13.86 -2.06
N SER A 232 -0.46 -14.84 -1.42
CA SER A 232 -1.43 -14.58 -0.36
C SER A 232 -0.79 -13.80 0.79
N ALA A 233 0.47 -14.07 1.14
CA ALA A 233 1.21 -13.34 2.16
C ALA A 233 1.81 -12.00 1.68
N ASN A 234 1.64 -11.62 0.41
CA ASN A 234 2.14 -10.35 -0.10
C ASN A 234 1.17 -9.23 0.28
N TYR A 235 1.65 -8.31 1.13
CA TYR A 235 0.92 -7.15 1.63
C TYR A 235 0.44 -6.20 0.54
N ARG A 236 1.11 -6.19 -0.63
CA ARG A 236 0.59 -5.61 -1.87
C ARG A 236 -0.13 -6.74 -2.58
N GLY A 237 -1.46 -6.76 -2.48
CA GLY A 237 -2.32 -7.76 -3.10
C GLY A 237 -1.85 -8.06 -4.50
N PHE A 238 -1.79 -9.35 -4.86
CA PHE A 238 -1.35 -9.77 -6.18
C PHE A 238 -2.12 -8.99 -7.23
N LEU A 239 -1.44 -8.07 -7.90
CA LEU A 239 -2.04 -7.28 -8.96
C LEU A 239 -2.26 -8.20 -10.14
N GLY A 240 -3.48 -8.72 -10.17
CA GLY A 240 -3.93 -9.72 -11.10
C GLY A 240 -3.49 -9.42 -12.53
N ILE A 241 -3.29 -10.52 -13.26
CA ILE A 241 -2.90 -10.61 -14.67
C ILE A 241 -3.70 -9.66 -15.59
N THR A 242 -4.85 -9.17 -15.16
CA THR A 242 -5.65 -8.18 -15.89
C THR A 242 -5.21 -6.74 -15.62
N LYS A 243 -4.35 -6.25 -16.54
CA LYS A 243 -3.97 -4.85 -16.81
C LYS A 243 -2.76 -4.27 -16.05
N ARG A 244 -1.60 -4.92 -16.15
CA ARG A 244 -0.29 -4.27 -15.92
C ARG A 244 0.66 -4.54 -17.07
N ARG A 245 0.83 -3.57 -17.97
CA ARG A 245 1.67 -3.73 -19.17
C ARG A 245 3.03 -3.02 -19.09
N ARG A 246 3.45 -2.48 -17.94
CA ARG A 246 4.69 -1.67 -17.86
C ARG A 246 5.67 -1.90 -16.71
N ILE A 247 5.28 -2.47 -15.57
CA ILE A 247 6.23 -2.64 -14.44
C ILE A 247 7.15 -3.87 -14.63
N ASN A 248 6.64 -4.96 -15.20
CA ASN A 248 7.40 -6.22 -15.36
C ASN A 248 7.95 -6.45 -16.78
N THR A 249 7.93 -5.44 -17.65
CA THR A 249 8.40 -5.57 -19.04
C THR A 249 9.90 -5.87 -19.14
N GLY A 250 10.72 -5.32 -18.24
CA GLY A 250 12.17 -5.60 -18.19
C GLY A 250 12.49 -7.03 -17.75
N ILE A 251 11.78 -7.53 -16.74
CA ILE A 251 11.87 -8.92 -16.28
C ILE A 251 11.49 -9.86 -17.44
N ARG A 252 10.34 -9.62 -18.07
CA ARG A 252 9.86 -10.40 -19.22
C ARG A 252 10.87 -10.39 -20.37
N GLN A 253 11.39 -9.21 -20.74
CA GLN A 253 12.34 -9.07 -21.83
C GLN A 253 13.66 -9.79 -21.53
N SER A 254 14.14 -9.73 -20.29
CA SER A 254 15.33 -10.47 -19.86
C SER A 254 15.10 -11.97 -19.96
N ALA A 255 13.93 -12.47 -19.52
CA ALA A 255 13.60 -13.89 -19.61
C ALA A 255 13.48 -14.39 -21.05
N GLU A 256 12.84 -13.62 -21.93
CA GLU A 256 12.60 -14.00 -23.33
C GLU A 256 13.84 -13.84 -24.22
N ALA A 257 14.60 -12.74 -24.06
CA ALA A 257 15.67 -12.37 -25.00
C ALA A 257 17.10 -12.60 -24.46
N LYS A 258 17.30 -12.60 -23.13
CA LYS A 258 18.62 -12.75 -22.50
C LYS A 258 18.57 -13.64 -21.23
N PRO A 259 18.09 -14.89 -21.35
CA PRO A 259 17.88 -15.75 -20.18
C PRO A 259 19.16 -16.06 -19.39
N SER A 260 20.34 -16.05 -20.03
CA SER A 260 21.64 -16.24 -19.35
C SER A 260 21.98 -15.12 -18.38
N ASP A 261 21.49 -13.91 -18.66
CA ASP A 261 21.79 -12.71 -17.88
C ASP A 261 20.64 -12.39 -16.92
N PHE A 262 19.58 -13.21 -16.92
CA PHE A 262 18.36 -12.96 -16.16
C PHE A 262 18.65 -12.76 -14.67
N TRP A 263 19.52 -13.60 -14.10
CA TRP A 263 19.95 -13.51 -12.71
C TRP A 263 20.58 -12.14 -12.45
N VAL A 264 21.59 -11.75 -13.23
CA VAL A 264 22.29 -10.46 -13.09
C VAL A 264 21.35 -9.26 -13.18
N PHE A 265 20.31 -9.32 -14.00
CA PHE A 265 19.37 -8.21 -14.20
C PHE A 265 18.18 -8.18 -13.22
N ASN A 266 17.85 -9.29 -12.56
CA ASN A 266 16.60 -9.44 -11.80
C ASN A 266 16.88 -10.08 -10.42
N ASN A 267 17.84 -9.52 -9.71
CA ASN A 267 18.31 -10.04 -8.42
C ASN A 267 17.30 -9.77 -7.29
N GLY A 268 16.52 -10.79 -6.95
CA GLY A 268 15.87 -10.88 -5.64
C GLY A 268 14.37 -11.20 -5.71
N ILE A 269 14.00 -12.32 -5.09
CA ILE A 269 12.62 -12.62 -4.70
C ILE A 269 12.68 -12.91 -3.20
N THR A 270 11.79 -12.28 -2.43
CA THR A 270 11.65 -12.57 -1.00
C THR A 270 10.53 -13.58 -0.81
N LEU A 271 10.81 -14.63 -0.04
CA LEU A 271 9.84 -15.65 0.34
C LEU A 271 9.60 -15.54 1.85
N LEU A 272 8.33 -15.61 2.25
CA LEU A 272 7.92 -15.69 3.64
C LEU A 272 7.53 -17.14 3.96
N ARG A 273 7.83 -17.58 5.18
CA ARG A 273 7.45 -18.91 5.70
C ARG A 273 6.84 -18.78 7.09
N GLU A 274 5.98 -19.72 7.46
CA GLU A 274 5.52 -19.84 8.86
C GLU A 274 6.67 -20.34 9.75
N GLU A 275 6.62 -19.96 11.03
CA GLU A 275 7.59 -20.40 12.03
C GLU A 275 7.30 -21.87 12.40
N GLY A 276 8.10 -22.77 11.84
CA GLY A 276 8.00 -24.20 12.08
C GLY A 276 8.22 -24.99 10.80
N ASP A 277 9.49 -25.21 10.43
CA ASP A 277 9.95 -26.46 9.84
C ASP A 277 11.47 -26.42 9.71
N GLN A 278 12.07 -27.61 9.85
CA GLN A 278 13.49 -27.89 10.09
C GLN A 278 14.46 -27.05 9.22
N GLY A 279 15.56 -26.62 9.85
CA GLY A 279 16.63 -25.87 9.20
C GLY A 279 17.23 -26.58 7.99
N TRP A 280 17.85 -25.79 7.12
CA TRP A 280 18.52 -26.25 5.91
C TRP A 280 19.70 -27.17 6.27
N GLU A 281 19.50 -28.49 6.33
CA GLU A 281 20.59 -29.41 6.68
C GLU A 281 21.67 -29.51 5.59
N ASP A 282 22.92 -29.39 6.04
CA ASP A 282 24.15 -29.45 5.25
C ASP A 282 24.35 -30.80 4.56
N TYR A 283 24.58 -30.78 3.25
CA TYR A 283 25.23 -31.89 2.54
C TYR A 283 26.66 -31.47 2.16
N PRO A 284 27.70 -32.29 2.43
CA PRO A 284 29.06 -31.96 2.02
C PRO A 284 29.24 -32.18 0.51
N ASP A 285 30.26 -31.53 -0.02
CA ASP A 285 30.83 -31.66 -1.35
C ASP A 285 30.12 -30.91 -2.50
N ARG A 286 30.65 -29.73 -2.81
CA ARG A 286 31.36 -29.45 -4.07
C ARG A 286 31.99 -28.05 -4.03
N ASP A 287 33.27 -28.00 -4.35
CA ASP A 287 34.06 -26.78 -4.54
C ASP A 287 33.34 -25.79 -5.46
N ILE A 288 33.23 -24.52 -5.04
CA ILE A 288 32.92 -23.41 -5.94
C ILE A 288 34.09 -22.42 -5.91
N CYS A 289 34.69 -22.30 -7.09
CA CYS A 289 35.80 -21.43 -7.42
C CYS A 289 35.29 -19.97 -7.53
N TYR A 290 35.88 -19.03 -6.81
CA TYR A 290 35.67 -17.60 -7.07
C TYR A 290 36.51 -17.19 -8.29
N GLN A 291 35.88 -16.64 -9.31
CA GLN A 291 36.58 -15.86 -10.33
C GLN A 291 36.15 -14.40 -10.25
N TRP A 292 36.97 -13.62 -9.54
CA TRP A 292 36.95 -12.16 -9.54
C TRP A 292 37.39 -11.65 -10.92
N ARG A 293 36.63 -10.75 -11.54
CA ARG A 293 37.10 -9.91 -12.65
C ARG A 293 37.01 -8.43 -12.24
N PRO A 294 38.12 -7.67 -12.26
CA PRO A 294 38.18 -6.29 -11.77
C PRO A 294 37.57 -5.20 -12.67
N ASP A 295 36.99 -5.53 -13.81
CA ASP A 295 36.89 -4.54 -14.88
C ASP A 295 35.45 -4.25 -15.28
N TYR A 296 34.61 -3.71 -14.39
CA TYR A 296 33.56 -2.73 -14.75
C TYR A 296 33.18 -1.95 -13.49
N GLY A 297 33.37 -0.64 -13.56
CA GLY A 297 33.26 0.28 -12.44
C GLY A 297 31.91 0.25 -11.74
N PHE A 298 31.98 0.48 -10.43
CA PHE A 298 30.86 0.94 -9.64
C PHE A 298 30.25 2.18 -10.29
N ASP A 299 29.01 2.06 -10.75
CA ASP A 299 28.12 3.21 -10.87
C ASP A 299 26.86 2.90 -10.06
N TRP A 300 26.72 3.64 -8.97
CA TRP A 300 25.46 3.75 -8.23
C TRP A 300 24.43 4.46 -9.13
N LEU A 301 23.15 4.13 -8.93
CA LEU A 301 21.92 4.79 -9.45
C LEU A 301 21.26 4.15 -10.70
N ARG A 302 20.18 3.39 -10.48
CA ARG A 302 18.77 3.82 -10.64
C ARG A 302 17.81 2.64 -10.51
#